data_AF-R7UJD3-F1
#
_entry.id   AF-R7UJD3-F1
#
_cell.length_a   1.000
_cell.length_b   1.000
_cell.length_c   1.000
_cell.angle_alpha   90.00
_cell.angle_beta   90.00
_cell.angle_gamma   90.00
#
_symmetry.space_group_name_H-M   'P 1'
#
loop_
_entity.id
_entity.type
_entity.pdbx_description
1 polymer ?
#
loop_
_entity_poly.entity_id
_entity_poly.type
_entity_poly.pdbx_seq_one_letter_code
_entity_poly.pdbx_strand_id
1 'polypeptide(L)' 'IIEHMDSNNLFTDSQYGFCQKRSTTLQLLLAEEEWTTYMDEGHPVDALYLDLKGERTG' A
#
# COMPACT_ATOMS: atom_id res chain seq x y z
N ILE A 1 9.19 5.89 15.97
CA ILE A 1 8.50 4.76 15.29
C ILE A 1 8.99 4.63 13.85
N ILE A 2 8.79 5.62 12.98
CA ILE A 2 9.24 5.59 11.57
C ILE A 2 10.72 5.24 11.42
N GLU A 3 11.62 5.98 12.07
CA GLU A 3 13.07 5.70 12.02
C GLU A 3 13.44 4.30 12.52
N HIS A 4 12.72 3.80 13.53
CA HIS A 4 12.93 2.45 14.04
C HIS A 4 12.49 1.40 13.02
N MET A 5 11.35 1.61 12.36
CA MET A 5 10.87 0.72 11.29
C MET A 5 11.83 0.73 10.09
N ASP A 6 12.34 1.89 9.71
CA ASP A 6 13.28 2.06 8.60
C ASP A 6 14.64 1.39 8.91
N SER A 7 15.24 1.72 10.05
CA SER A 7 16.54 1.16 10.48
C SER A 7 16.54 -0.36 10.71
N ASN A 8 15.36 -0.96 10.92
CA ASN A 8 15.20 -2.40 11.10
C ASN A 8 14.61 -3.10 9.86
N ASN A 9 14.47 -2.41 8.72
CA ASN A 9 13.89 -2.94 7.48
C ASN A 9 12.50 -3.59 7.68
N LEU A 10 11.64 -2.94 8.48
CA LEU A 10 10.30 -3.45 8.81
C LEU A 10 9.21 -2.98 7.84
N PHE A 11 9.54 -2.10 6.90
CA PHE A 11 8.63 -1.68 5.83
C PHE A 11 8.68 -2.67 4.66
N THR A 12 7.50 -3.02 4.13
CA THR A 12 7.37 -3.80 2.90
C THR A 12 7.57 -2.92 1.67
N ASP A 13 7.96 -3.52 0.55
CA ASP A 13 8.05 -2.84 -0.74
C ASP A 13 6.71 -2.30 -1.26
N SER A 14 5.60 -2.90 -0.82
CA SER A 14 4.24 -2.44 -1.12
C SER A 14 3.74 -1.36 -0.15
N GLN A 15 4.55 -0.91 0.81
CA GLN A 15 4.17 0.19 1.71
C GLN A 15 4.58 1.55 1.13
N TYR A 16 3.57 2.38 0.87
CA TYR A 16 3.73 3.73 0.33
C TYR A 16 3.37 4.82 1.35
N GLY A 17 2.59 4.48 2.38
CA GLY A 17 2.33 5.38 3.51
C GLY A 17 3.52 5.46 4.45
N PHE A 18 3.86 6.66 4.89
CA PHE A 18 4.87 6.91 5.92
C PHE A 18 6.30 6.41 5.58
N CYS A 19 6.59 6.19 4.30
CA CYS A 19 7.90 5.78 3.78
C CYS A 19 8.58 6.95 3.07
N GLN A 20 9.90 7.10 3.21
CA GLN A 20 10.63 8.09 2.40
C GLN A 20 10.61 7.68 0.93
N LYS A 21 10.50 8.66 0.02
CA LYS A 21 10.59 8.50 -1.45
C LYS A 21 9.47 7.68 -2.11
N ARG A 22 8.44 7.25 -1.36
CA ARG A 22 7.23 6.64 -1.90
C ARG A 22 6.04 7.56 -1.61
N SER A 23 5.24 7.85 -2.63
CA SER A 23 4.05 8.70 -2.49
C SER A 23 2.78 7.88 -2.65
N THR A 24 1.67 8.37 -2.09
CA THR A 24 0.34 7.78 -2.31
C THR A 24 -0.04 7.81 -3.79
N THR A 25 0.39 8.84 -4.53
CA THR A 25 0.18 8.89 -5.98
C THR A 25 0.90 7.76 -6.72
N LEU A 26 2.14 7.46 -6.33
CA LEU A 26 2.88 6.33 -6.91
C LEU A 26 2.18 4.99 -6.64
N GLN A 27 1.61 4.82 -5.44
CA GLN A 27 0.83 3.64 -5.09
C GLN A 27 -0.39 3.46 -6.00
N LEU A 28 -1.12 4.54 -6.28
CA LEU A 28 -2.30 4.50 -7.15
C LEU A 28 -1.92 4.20 -8.61
N LEU A 29 -0.86 4.83 -9.13
CA LEU A 29 -0.38 4.58 -10.50
C LEU A 29 0.02 3.11 -10.71
N LEU A 30 0.76 2.54 -9.77
CA LEU A 30 1.20 1.15 -9.86
C LEU A 30 0.03 0.16 -9.74
N ALA A 31 -0.93 0.45 -8.84
CA ALA A 31 -2.14 -0.37 -8.72
C ALA A 31 -3.00 -0.32 -10.00
N GLU A 32 -3.16 0.87 -10.60
CA GLU A 32 -3.90 1.05 -11.85
C GLU A 32 -3.24 0.28 -13.01
N GLU A 33 -1.92 0.38 -13.15
CA GLU A 33 -1.16 -0.32 -14.20
C GLU A 33 -1.27 -1.85 -14.03
N GLU A 34 -1.12 -2.34 -12.81
CA GLU A 34 -1.24 -3.77 -12.49
C GLU A 34 -2.66 -4.27 -12.80
N TRP A 35 -3.70 -3.61 -12.29
CA TRP A 35 -5.09 -4.02 -12.51
C TRP A 35 -5.47 -3.96 -13.98
N THR A 36 -5.03 -2.94 -14.71
CA THR A 36 -5.28 -2.83 -16.15
C THR A 36 -4.63 -4.00 -16.90
N THR A 37 -3.40 -4.37 -16.55
CA THR A 37 -2.71 -5.53 -17.14
C THR A 37 -3.48 -6.82 -16.92
N TYR A 38 -3.91 -7.09 -15.68
CA TYR A 38 -4.71 -8.28 -15.37
C TYR A 38 -6.05 -8.29 -16.12
N MET A 39 -6.72 -7.15 -16.23
CA MET A 39 -7.97 -7.04 -16.99
C MET A 39 -7.76 -7.31 -18.49
N ASP A 40 -6.68 -6.80 -19.08
CA ASP A 40 -6.33 -7.02 -20.49
C ASP A 40 -6.01 -8.49 -20.79
N GLU A 41 -5.45 -9.21 -19.82
CA GLU A 41 -5.19 -10.65 -19.88
C GLU A 41 -6.46 -11.50 -19.66
N GLY A 42 -7.60 -10.86 -19.35
CA GLY A 42 -8.88 -11.53 -19.09
C GLY A 42 -8.98 -12.12 -17.68
N HIS A 43 -8.11 -11.70 -16.76
CA HIS A 43 -8.18 -12.10 -15.35
C HIS A 43 -9.18 -11.22 -14.58
N PRO A 44 -9.97 -11.80 -13.65
CA PRO A 44 -10.85 -11.04 -12.79
C PRO A 44 -10.04 -10.22 -11.78
N VAL A 45 -10.44 -8.95 -11.57
CA VAL A 45 -9.84 -8.05 -10.60
C VAL A 45 -10.92 -7.61 -9.61
N ASP A 46 -10.63 -7.75 -8.31
CA ASP A 46 -11.48 -7.34 -7.20
C ASP A 46 -10.63 -6.62 -6.13
N ALA A 47 -11.26 -5.75 -5.33
CA ALA A 47 -10.59 -4.99 -4.28
C ALA A 47 -11.25 -5.21 -2.91
N LEU A 48 -10.43 -5.53 -1.90
CA LEU A 48 -10.85 -5.60 -0.49
C LEU A 48 -10.34 -4.38 0.26
N TYR A 49 -11.26 -3.49 0.67
CA TYR A 49 -10.90 -2.33 1.48
C TYR A 49 -10.87 -2.71 2.98
N LEU A 50 -9.72 -2.49 3.62
CA LEU A 50 -9.51 -2.76 5.03
C LEU A 50 -9.12 -1.47 5.75
N ASP A 51 -9.65 -1.29 6.97
CA ASP A 51 -9.30 -0.17 7.84
C ASP A 51 -9.18 -0.66 9.29
N LEU A 52 -8.26 -0.07 10.05
CA LEU A 52 -8.02 -0.42 11.44
C LEU A 52 -8.74 0.58 12.34
N LYS A 53 -9.70 0.08 13.13
CA LYS A 53 -10.35 0.90 14.15
C LYS A 53 -9.42 1.10 15.35
N GLY A 54 -9.08 2.35 15.65
CA GLY A 54 -8.37 2.69 16.88
C GLY A 54 -9.25 2.51 18.11
N GLU A 55 -8.71 1.90 19.17
CA GLU A 55 -9.35 1.92 20.49
C GLU A 55 -8.98 3.21 21.22
N ARG A 56 -9.99 3.99 21.64
CA ARG A 56 -9.79 5.10 22.57
C ARG A 56 -9.69 4.52 23.98
N THR A 57 -8.48 4.37 24.49
CA THR A 57 -8.28 4.17 25.93
C THR A 57 -8.60 5.49 26.63
N GLY A 58 -9.72 5.53 27.35
CA GLY A 58 -10.11 6.64 28.22
C GLY A 58 -9.42 6.58 29.57
#